data_AF-A0A1Y1KHM2-F1
#
_entry.id   AF-A0A1Y1KHM2-F1
#
_cell.length_a   1.000
_cell.length_b   1.000
_cell.length_c   1.000
_cell.angle_alpha   90.00
_cell.angle_beta   90.00
_cell.angle_gamma   90.00
#
_symmetry.space_group_name_H-M   'P 1'
#
loop_
_entity.id
_entity.type
_entity.pdbx_description
1 polymer ?
#
loop_
_entity_poly.entity_id
_entity_poly.type
_entity_poly.pdbx_seq_one_letter_code
_entity_poly.pdbx_strand_id
1 'polypeptide(L)'
;NLMQQSRLETSEAWSAYWLPIFQTLTTQCTNPCRDIRQLAFSAMQRSLLSPEVTLTDAKEWTAIFGRVLFPLIQRLLKPEVFSSDRDGMSEMRVQCASLLCKVFLQYLVLLSGWDGMFDLWVKIIDIMDRLMNSGQGDSLEEAVRENLKNVVLFMASSGYLVPPSQDASKQTLWDETWKRVDRFLPELRSDLASEGLGTRSGTDQVQGEGENGENEQKETAGQTGEVADVVGGGESDQRK
;
A
#
# COMPACT_ATOMS: atom_id res chain seq x y z
N ASN A 1 -15.50 1.96 25.77
CA ASN A 1 -15.09 2.83 24.65
C ASN A 1 -15.97 4.08 24.71
N LEU A 2 -15.42 5.29 24.90
CA LEU A 2 -16.20 6.52 25.12
C LEU A 2 -17.19 6.80 23.97
N MET A 3 -16.87 6.37 22.75
CA MET A 3 -17.76 6.45 21.58
C MET A 3 -19.00 5.56 21.73
N GLN A 4 -18.85 4.34 22.29
CA GLN A 4 -19.98 3.42 22.55
C GLN A 4 -20.87 3.88 23.71
N GLN A 5 -20.40 4.82 24.55
CA GLN A 5 -21.15 5.37 25.68
C GLN A 5 -21.84 6.69 25.34
N SER A 6 -21.58 7.27 24.17
CA SER A 6 -22.19 8.53 23.71
C SER A 6 -23.50 8.27 22.95
N ARG A 7 -24.50 9.13 23.11
CA ARG A 7 -25.79 9.07 22.38
C ARG A 7 -25.75 9.73 20.99
N LEU A 8 -24.55 10.02 20.47
CA LEU A 8 -24.35 10.71 19.19
C LEU A 8 -24.22 9.69 18.06
N GLU A 9 -24.59 10.07 16.83
CA GLU A 9 -24.22 9.27 15.66
C GLU A 9 -22.69 9.14 15.57
N THR A 10 -22.19 7.98 15.15
CA THR A 10 -20.76 7.64 15.28
C THR A 10 -19.83 8.68 14.64
N SER A 11 -20.24 9.26 13.51
CA SER A 11 -19.52 10.33 12.80
C SER A 11 -19.47 11.66 13.58
N GLU A 12 -20.54 12.01 14.32
CA GLU A 12 -20.57 13.18 15.21
C GLU A 12 -19.71 12.96 16.45
N ALA A 13 -19.71 11.74 16.99
CA ALA A 13 -18.85 11.36 18.11
C ALA A 13 -17.36 11.44 17.75
N TRP A 14 -16.96 10.95 16.57
CA TRP A 14 -15.58 11.06 16.11
C TRP A 14 -15.12 12.52 16.02
N SER A 15 -15.94 13.37 15.40
CA SER A 15 -15.63 14.80 15.25
C SER A 15 -15.60 15.53 16.59
N ALA A 16 -16.44 15.15 17.56
CA ALA A 16 -16.48 15.77 18.88
C ALA A 16 -15.31 15.36 19.78
N TYR A 17 -14.87 14.10 19.72
CA TYR A 17 -13.88 13.55 20.65
C TYR A 17 -12.48 13.43 20.06
N TRP A 18 -12.33 12.92 18.84
CA TRP A 18 -11.02 12.64 18.25
C TRP A 18 -10.40 13.83 17.57
N LEU A 19 -11.20 14.62 16.85
CA LEU A 19 -10.67 15.72 16.08
C LEU A 19 -9.94 16.78 16.93
N PRO A 20 -10.45 17.23 18.10
CA PRO A 20 -9.72 18.20 18.93
C PRO A 20 -8.36 17.66 19.40
N ILE A 21 -8.28 16.36 19.67
CA ILE A 21 -7.03 15.67 20.04
C ILE A 21 -6.07 15.72 18.86
N PHE A 22 -6.51 15.32 17.66
CA PHE A 22 -5.67 15.34 16.47
C PHE A 22 -5.25 16.76 16.04
N GLN A 23 -6.08 17.77 16.26
CA GLN A 23 -5.73 19.17 16.02
C GLN A 23 -4.65 19.65 17.00
N THR A 24 -4.75 19.22 18.27
CA THR A 24 -3.71 19.51 19.27
C THR A 24 -2.40 18.82 18.91
N LEU A 25 -2.44 17.53 18.56
CA LEU A 25 -1.26 16.78 18.11
C LEU A 25 -0.65 17.38 16.85
N THR A 26 -1.50 17.72 15.87
CA THR A 26 -1.10 18.46 14.66
C THR A 26 -0.32 19.68 15.08
N THR A 27 -0.87 20.52 15.97
CA THR A 27 -0.23 21.75 16.46
C THR A 27 1.14 21.48 17.07
N GLN A 28 1.25 20.46 17.91
CA GLN A 28 2.50 20.08 18.57
C GLN A 28 3.55 19.46 17.62
N CYS A 29 3.14 18.91 16.47
CA CYS A 29 4.07 18.44 15.43
C CYS A 29 4.89 19.56 14.75
N THR A 30 4.68 20.84 15.11
CA THR A 30 5.59 21.94 14.74
C THR A 30 6.09 22.70 15.97
N ASN A 31 6.14 22.06 17.13
CA ASN A 31 6.67 22.69 18.33
C ASN A 31 8.19 22.95 18.16
N PRO A 32 8.71 24.12 18.60
CA PRO A 32 10.15 24.39 18.60
C PRO A 32 10.97 23.38 19.41
N CYS A 33 10.39 22.81 20.47
CA CYS A 33 10.99 21.73 21.24
C CYS A 33 10.90 20.40 20.47
N ARG A 34 12.05 19.85 20.06
CA ARG A 34 12.15 18.61 19.27
C ARG A 34 11.50 17.42 19.97
N ASP A 35 11.68 17.28 21.29
CA ASP A 35 11.12 16.16 22.04
C ASP A 35 9.60 16.18 22.08
N ILE A 36 8.99 17.36 22.33
CA ILE A 36 7.54 17.53 22.29
C ILE A 36 7.01 17.19 20.89
N ARG A 37 7.73 17.66 19.86
CA ARG A 37 7.37 17.42 18.47
C ARG A 37 7.39 15.93 18.11
N GLN A 38 8.45 15.22 18.48
CA GLN A 38 8.59 13.78 18.23
C GLN A 38 7.57 12.95 19.03
N LEU A 39 7.29 13.32 20.29
CA LEU A 39 6.25 12.67 21.10
C LEU A 39 4.86 12.86 20.50
N ALA A 40 4.53 14.08 20.04
CA ALA A 40 3.26 14.38 19.40
C ALA A 40 3.10 13.61 18.09
N PHE A 41 4.15 13.57 17.25
CA PHE A 41 4.14 12.82 16.01
C PHE A 41 3.97 11.31 16.26
N SER A 42 4.73 10.75 17.21
CA SER A 42 4.65 9.33 17.56
C SER A 42 3.28 8.95 18.13
N ALA A 43 2.65 9.82 18.92
CA ALA A 43 1.28 9.62 19.40
C ALA A 43 0.29 9.64 18.24
N MET A 44 0.38 10.63 17.36
CA MET A 44 -0.48 10.75 16.18
C MET A 44 -0.34 9.56 15.23
N GLN A 45 0.88 9.14 14.91
CA GLN A 45 1.13 7.99 14.06
C GLN A 45 0.49 6.71 14.63
N ARG A 46 0.70 6.43 15.92
CA ARG A 46 0.10 5.27 16.57
C ARG A 46 -1.42 5.32 16.55
N SER A 47 -2.01 6.49 16.81
CA SER A 47 -3.47 6.65 16.76
C SER A 47 -4.04 6.49 15.35
N LEU A 48 -3.42 7.07 14.32
CA LEU A 48 -3.93 7.00 12.95
C LEU A 48 -3.79 5.62 12.29
N LEU A 49 -2.80 4.84 12.73
CA LEU A 49 -2.54 3.48 12.25
C LEU A 49 -3.13 2.40 13.19
N SER A 50 -3.79 2.79 14.26
CA SER A 50 -4.41 1.87 15.22
C SER A 50 -5.74 1.36 14.68
N PRO A 51 -5.96 0.02 14.66
CA PRO A 51 -7.24 -0.58 14.27
C PRO A 51 -8.44 -0.03 15.05
N GLU A 52 -8.24 0.40 16.30
CA GLU A 52 -9.29 0.90 17.17
C GLU A 52 -9.82 2.29 16.77
N VAL A 53 -9.00 3.10 16.09
CA VAL A 53 -9.42 4.37 15.47
C VAL A 53 -10.02 4.13 14.09
N THR A 54 -9.73 2.97 13.47
CA THR A 54 -10.19 2.59 12.11
C THR A 54 -11.62 2.05 12.06
N LEU A 55 -12.30 1.96 13.21
CA LEU A 55 -13.70 1.56 13.30
C LEU A 55 -14.59 2.79 13.14
N THR A 56 -14.83 3.30 11.91
CA THR A 56 -16.18 3.65 11.41
C THR A 56 -16.20 4.44 10.10
N ASP A 57 -17.39 4.38 9.47
CA ASP A 57 -17.96 5.20 8.39
C ASP A 57 -16.96 6.03 7.60
N ALA A 58 -16.92 5.77 6.28
CA ALA A 58 -16.40 6.64 5.24
C ALA A 58 -15.98 7.98 5.85
N LYS A 59 -16.90 8.93 6.06
CA LYS A 59 -16.73 10.30 6.62
C LYS A 59 -15.53 10.59 7.54
N GLU A 60 -15.13 9.67 8.41
CA GLU A 60 -14.01 9.84 9.35
C GLU A 60 -12.63 9.91 8.66
N TRP A 61 -12.40 9.16 7.58
CA TRP A 61 -11.09 9.14 6.89
C TRP A 61 -10.70 10.45 6.17
N THR A 62 -11.55 11.00 5.32
CA THR A 62 -11.53 12.37 4.78
C THR A 62 -11.37 13.42 5.86
N ALA A 63 -11.91 13.23 7.06
CA ALA A 63 -11.63 14.15 8.15
C ALA A 63 -10.17 14.02 8.63
N ILE A 64 -9.61 12.80 8.72
CA ILE A 64 -8.18 12.57 8.95
C ILE A 64 -7.33 13.24 7.86
N PHE A 65 -7.58 12.98 6.58
CA PHE A 65 -6.79 13.57 5.49
C PHE A 65 -6.98 15.09 5.43
N GLY A 66 -8.23 15.54 5.31
CA GLY A 66 -8.60 16.93 5.07
C GLY A 66 -8.40 17.87 6.26
N ARG A 67 -8.54 17.37 7.50
CA ARG A 67 -8.49 18.20 8.72
C ARG A 67 -7.27 17.95 9.61
N VAL A 68 -6.51 16.88 9.37
CA VAL A 68 -5.33 16.53 10.18
C VAL A 68 -4.06 16.50 9.32
N LEU A 69 -3.94 15.53 8.41
CA LEU A 69 -2.70 15.28 7.68
C LEU A 69 -2.35 16.39 6.68
N PHE A 70 -3.31 16.80 5.84
CA PHE A 70 -3.05 17.87 4.88
C PHE A 70 -2.72 19.19 5.59
N PRO A 71 -3.52 19.68 6.57
CA PRO A 71 -3.18 20.90 7.31
C PRO A 71 -1.81 20.84 8.00
N LEU A 72 -1.41 19.69 8.55
CA LEU A 72 -0.09 19.51 9.14
C LEU A 72 1.03 19.75 8.12
N ILE A 73 0.96 19.07 6.97
CA ILE A 73 1.97 19.22 5.91
C ILE A 73 1.98 20.66 5.37
N GLN A 74 0.81 21.26 5.15
CA GLN A 74 0.72 22.65 4.73
C GLN A 74 1.39 23.60 5.72
N ARG A 75 1.28 23.33 7.02
CA ARG A 75 1.91 24.12 8.06
C ARG A 75 3.42 23.93 8.10
N LEU A 76 3.90 22.70 7.92
CA LEU A 76 5.34 22.39 7.82
C LEU A 76 6.01 23.04 6.60
N LEU A 77 5.25 23.26 5.53
CA LEU A 77 5.71 23.93 4.31
C LEU A 77 5.83 25.46 4.46
N LYS A 78 5.28 26.06 5.53
CA LYS A 78 5.37 27.51 5.75
C LYS A 78 6.81 27.94 6.07
N PRO A 79 7.36 28.99 5.43
CA PRO A 79 8.72 29.46 5.69
C PRO A 79 8.98 29.79 7.16
N GLU A 80 8.00 30.38 7.85
CA GLU A 80 8.14 30.80 9.24
C GLU A 80 8.30 29.59 10.16
N VAL A 81 7.52 28.52 9.92
CA VAL A 81 7.64 27.26 10.65
C VAL A 81 8.96 26.58 10.35
N PHE A 82 9.34 26.52 9.08
CA PHE A 82 10.58 25.89 8.65
C PHE A 82 11.82 26.58 9.24
N SER A 83 11.82 27.92 9.29
CA SER A 83 12.93 28.71 9.81
C SER A 83 13.16 28.53 11.32
N SER A 84 12.15 28.06 12.07
CA SER A 84 12.25 27.90 13.52
C SER A 84 13.20 26.78 13.97
N ASP A 85 13.34 25.73 13.16
CA ASP A 85 14.22 24.58 13.38
C ASP A 85 14.40 23.87 12.03
N ARG A 86 15.33 24.34 11.18
CA ARG A 86 15.45 23.86 9.80
C ARG A 86 15.63 22.35 9.73
N ASP A 87 16.62 21.81 10.43
CA ASP A 87 16.93 20.38 10.39
C ASP A 87 15.77 19.54 10.95
N GLY A 88 15.23 19.96 12.09
CA GLY A 88 14.15 19.22 12.75
C GLY A 88 12.81 19.30 12.02
N MET A 89 12.55 20.38 11.28
CA MET A 89 11.38 20.50 10.41
C MET A 89 11.58 19.77 9.08
N SER A 90 12.80 19.70 8.54
CA SER A 90 13.13 18.83 7.39
C SER A 90 12.84 17.38 7.72
N GLU A 91 13.32 16.90 8.87
CA GLU A 91 13.02 15.54 9.36
C GLU A 91 11.50 15.33 9.52
N MET A 92 10.80 16.28 10.13
CA MET A 92 9.35 16.18 10.31
C MET A 92 8.59 16.13 8.98
N ARG A 93 9.05 16.83 7.93
CA ARG A 93 8.48 16.73 6.57
C ARG A 93 8.63 15.31 6.01
N VAL A 94 9.80 14.70 6.13
CA VAL A 94 10.07 13.31 5.71
C VAL A 94 9.14 12.34 6.43
N GLN A 95 9.03 12.48 7.76
CA GLN A 95 8.16 11.65 8.58
C GLN A 95 6.68 11.82 8.21
N CYS A 96 6.21 13.06 7.99
CA CYS A 96 4.83 13.34 7.60
C CYS A 96 4.48 12.85 6.19
N ALA A 97 5.41 12.95 5.23
CA ALA A 97 5.25 12.38 3.89
C ALA A 97 5.02 10.87 3.97
N SER A 98 5.85 10.20 4.76
CA SER A 98 5.76 8.75 4.99
C SER A 98 4.47 8.36 5.71
N LEU A 99 4.06 9.12 6.72
CA LEU A 99 2.80 8.89 7.43
C LEU A 99 1.60 9.04 6.51
N LEU A 100 1.59 10.04 5.64
CA LEU A 100 0.50 10.28 4.69
C LEU A 100 0.27 9.05 3.78
N CYS A 101 1.34 8.53 3.17
CA CYS A 101 1.25 7.33 2.34
C CYS A 101 0.84 6.09 3.14
N LYS A 102 1.41 5.89 4.34
CA LYS A 102 1.06 4.75 5.21
C LYS A 102 -0.41 4.75 5.60
N VAL A 103 -0.95 5.91 5.99
CA VAL A 103 -2.37 6.08 6.29
C VAL A 103 -3.21 5.82 5.05
N PHE A 104 -2.85 6.36 3.89
CA PHE A 104 -3.57 6.09 2.64
C PHE A 104 -3.63 4.58 2.31
N LEU A 105 -2.52 3.87 2.41
CA LEU A 105 -2.47 2.44 2.17
C LEU A 105 -3.28 1.64 3.19
N GLN A 106 -3.20 2.01 4.48
CA GLN A 106 -3.97 1.37 5.55
C GLN A 106 -5.48 1.41 5.27
N TYR A 107 -5.97 2.52 4.71
CA TYR A 107 -7.39 2.70 4.40
C TYR A 107 -7.76 2.42 2.94
N LEU A 108 -6.82 1.98 2.10
CA LEU A 108 -7.03 1.89 0.65
C LEU A 108 -8.23 1.01 0.27
N VAL A 109 -8.38 -0.14 0.93
CA VAL A 109 -9.50 -1.06 0.67
C VAL A 109 -10.84 -0.39 0.94
N LEU A 110 -10.97 0.32 2.08
CA LEU A 110 -12.18 1.07 2.43
C LEU A 110 -12.42 2.26 1.51
N LEU A 111 -11.33 2.98 1.16
CA LEU A 111 -11.37 4.11 0.25
C LEU A 111 -11.79 3.70 -1.15
N SER A 112 -11.43 2.50 -1.61
CA SER A 112 -11.72 2.05 -2.97
C SER A 112 -13.21 1.93 -3.31
N GLY A 113 -14.07 1.76 -2.29
CA GLY A 113 -15.53 1.77 -2.44
C GLY A 113 -16.15 3.17 -2.33
N TRP A 114 -15.36 4.22 -2.10
CA TRP A 114 -15.81 5.60 -1.96
C TRP A 114 -15.51 6.42 -3.22
N ASP A 115 -16.52 7.15 -3.70
CA ASP A 115 -16.46 7.93 -4.94
C ASP A 115 -15.33 8.98 -4.96
N GLY A 116 -14.89 9.48 -3.81
CA GLY A 116 -13.83 10.48 -3.72
C GLY A 116 -12.40 9.94 -3.67
N MET A 117 -12.19 8.62 -3.80
CA MET A 117 -10.85 8.01 -3.75
C MET A 117 -9.89 8.61 -4.78
N PHE A 118 -10.39 8.80 -6.01
CA PHE A 118 -9.62 9.41 -7.10
C PHE A 118 -9.12 10.81 -6.73
N ASP A 119 -10.01 11.67 -6.25
CA ASP A 119 -9.66 13.04 -5.86
C ASP A 119 -8.68 13.07 -4.68
N LEU A 120 -8.85 12.15 -3.73
CA LEU A 120 -7.94 12.01 -2.60
C LEU A 120 -6.54 11.60 -3.07
N TRP A 121 -6.45 10.60 -3.94
CA TRP A 121 -5.18 10.11 -4.48
C TRP A 121 -4.45 11.20 -5.27
N VAL A 122 -5.15 11.87 -6.18
CA VAL A 122 -4.63 13.02 -6.93
C VAL A 122 -4.07 14.09 -5.99
N LYS A 123 -4.81 14.42 -4.93
CA LYS A 123 -4.38 15.41 -3.93
C LYS A 123 -3.17 14.95 -3.12
N ILE A 124 -3.03 13.65 -2.86
CA ILE A 124 -1.83 13.09 -2.22
C ILE A 124 -0.61 13.28 -3.13
N ILE A 125 -0.72 12.98 -4.43
CA ILE A 125 0.37 13.22 -5.38
C ILE A 125 0.74 14.70 -5.44
N ASP A 126 -0.25 15.60 -5.50
CA ASP A 126 -0.01 17.05 -5.53
C ASP A 126 0.70 17.54 -4.25
N ILE A 127 0.43 16.91 -3.10
CA ILE A 127 1.13 17.22 -1.84
C ILE A 127 2.57 16.69 -1.86
N MET A 128 2.80 15.51 -2.44
CA MET A 128 4.15 14.95 -2.60
C MET A 128 5.01 15.80 -3.53
N ASP A 129 4.45 16.23 -4.67
CA ASP A 129 5.08 17.19 -5.59
C ASP A 129 5.52 18.46 -4.83
N ARG A 130 4.61 19.06 -4.06
CA ARG A 130 4.90 20.27 -3.27
C ARG A 130 5.94 20.04 -2.17
N LEU A 131 5.98 18.87 -1.55
CA LEU A 131 7.00 18.51 -0.57
C LEU A 131 8.38 18.42 -1.24
N MET A 132 8.47 17.70 -2.36
CA MET A 132 9.70 17.55 -3.12
C MET A 132 10.23 18.91 -3.60
N ASN A 133 9.35 19.74 -4.17
CA ASN A 133 9.68 21.07 -4.67
C ASN A 133 9.79 22.16 -3.58
N SER A 134 9.80 21.79 -2.29
CA SER A 134 9.92 22.75 -1.17
C SER A 134 11.37 23.15 -0.84
N GLY A 135 12.33 22.82 -1.71
CA GLY A 135 13.73 23.22 -1.61
C GLY A 135 14.48 22.51 -0.47
N GLN A 136 14.26 21.21 -0.30
CA GLN A 136 14.89 20.39 0.74
C GLN A 136 15.88 19.38 0.13
N GLY A 137 16.84 18.95 0.93
CA GLY A 137 17.91 18.05 0.48
C GLY A 137 17.46 16.61 0.21
N ASP A 138 18.41 15.82 -0.29
CA ASP A 138 18.28 14.48 -0.88
C ASP A 138 17.39 13.51 -0.06
N SER A 139 17.37 13.62 1.27
CA SER A 139 16.55 12.77 2.13
C SER A 139 15.04 12.90 1.90
N LEU A 140 14.53 14.11 1.60
CA LEU A 140 13.10 14.28 1.33
C LEU A 140 12.74 13.79 -0.07
N GLU A 141 13.59 14.05 -1.05
CA GLU A 141 13.42 13.55 -2.41
C GLU A 141 13.37 12.03 -2.43
N GLU A 142 14.31 11.38 -1.75
CA GLU A 142 14.35 9.93 -1.64
C GLU A 142 13.12 9.37 -0.92
N ALA A 143 12.72 9.99 0.19
CA ALA A 143 11.53 9.56 0.91
C ALA A 143 10.26 9.72 0.07
N VAL A 144 10.12 10.80 -0.70
CA VAL A 144 8.95 11.00 -1.58
C VAL A 144 8.95 9.95 -2.69
N ARG A 145 10.10 9.71 -3.35
CA ARG A 145 10.26 8.68 -4.38
C ARG A 145 9.86 7.31 -3.85
N GLU A 146 10.46 6.90 -2.75
CA GLU A 146 10.25 5.57 -2.16
C GLU A 146 8.81 5.39 -1.65
N ASN A 147 8.22 6.42 -1.02
CA ASN A 147 6.82 6.35 -0.59
C ASN A 147 5.85 6.22 -1.77
N LEU A 148 6.05 6.98 -2.86
CA LEU A 148 5.19 6.88 -4.04
C LEU A 148 5.37 5.56 -4.77
N LYS A 149 6.61 5.08 -4.89
CA LYS A 149 6.94 3.76 -5.43
C LYS A 149 6.13 2.67 -4.73
N ASN A 150 6.22 2.62 -3.40
CA ASN A 150 5.51 1.65 -2.57
C ASN A 150 3.99 1.74 -2.71
N VAL A 151 3.44 2.96 -2.77
CA VAL A 151 2.00 3.14 -2.96
C VAL A 151 1.54 2.64 -4.32
N VAL A 152 2.24 3.03 -5.40
CA VAL A 152 1.90 2.65 -6.77
C VAL A 152 1.99 1.12 -6.95
N LEU A 153 3.05 0.50 -6.43
CA LEU A 153 3.20 -0.96 -6.44
C LEU A 153 2.05 -1.67 -5.71
N PHE A 154 1.66 -1.17 -4.54
CA PHE A 154 0.55 -1.73 -3.78
C PHE A 154 -0.79 -1.55 -4.51
N MET A 155 -1.07 -0.36 -5.04
CA MET A 155 -2.28 -0.09 -5.81
C MET A 155 -2.39 -0.96 -7.05
N ALA A 156 -1.28 -1.17 -7.76
CA ALA A 156 -1.27 -2.01 -8.95
C ALA A 156 -1.41 -3.50 -8.63
N SER A 157 -0.69 -4.00 -7.62
CA SER A 157 -0.82 -5.40 -7.18
C SER A 157 -2.20 -5.73 -6.62
N SER A 158 -2.90 -4.74 -6.07
CA SER A 158 -4.29 -4.84 -5.61
C SER A 158 -5.33 -4.60 -6.72
N GLY A 159 -4.91 -4.31 -7.95
CA GLY A 159 -5.80 -4.10 -9.10
C GLY A 159 -6.48 -2.71 -9.16
N TYR A 160 -6.09 -1.76 -8.31
CA TYR A 160 -6.65 -0.41 -8.31
C TYR A 160 -6.03 0.48 -9.40
N LEU A 161 -4.73 0.34 -9.64
CA LEU A 161 -3.96 1.13 -10.61
C LEU A 161 -3.34 0.20 -11.67
N VAL A 162 -4.11 -0.12 -12.70
CA VAL A 162 -3.70 -1.01 -13.79
C VAL A 162 -3.71 -0.28 -15.14
N PRO A 163 -2.90 -0.71 -16.11
CA PRO A 163 -2.89 -0.12 -17.45
C PRO A 163 -4.27 -0.20 -18.13
N PRO A 164 -4.62 0.76 -19.02
CA PRO A 164 -5.87 0.74 -19.77
C PRO A 164 -6.04 -0.50 -20.67
N SER A 165 -4.94 -1.14 -21.06
CA SER A 165 -4.94 -2.41 -21.80
C SER A 165 -5.46 -3.59 -20.97
N GLN A 166 -5.35 -3.52 -19.65
CA GLN A 166 -5.85 -4.53 -18.71
C GLN A 166 -7.28 -4.21 -18.24
N ASP A 167 -7.55 -2.94 -17.92
CA ASP A 167 -8.89 -2.48 -17.54
C ASP A 167 -9.12 -1.04 -18.02
N ALA A 168 -9.97 -0.89 -19.05
CA ALA A 168 -10.32 0.41 -19.62
C ALA A 168 -11.03 1.33 -18.61
N SER A 169 -11.72 0.78 -17.60
CA SER A 169 -12.39 1.59 -16.56
C SER A 169 -11.40 2.34 -15.66
N LYS A 170 -10.15 1.89 -15.61
CA LYS A 170 -9.08 2.50 -14.81
C LYS A 170 -8.26 3.55 -15.56
N GLN A 171 -8.59 3.80 -16.83
CA GLN A 171 -7.80 4.69 -17.68
C GLN A 171 -7.63 6.09 -17.07
N THR A 172 -8.69 6.71 -16.57
CA THR A 172 -8.61 8.06 -15.99
C THR A 172 -7.67 8.11 -14.78
N LEU A 173 -7.75 7.12 -13.87
CA LEU A 173 -6.88 7.04 -12.71
C LEU A 173 -5.42 6.80 -13.13
N TRP A 174 -5.19 5.92 -14.10
CA TRP A 174 -3.87 5.62 -14.64
C TRP A 174 -3.22 6.85 -15.27
N ASP A 175 -3.90 7.48 -16.23
CA ASP A 175 -3.39 8.62 -16.99
C ASP A 175 -3.11 9.81 -16.06
N GLU A 176 -4.03 10.09 -15.13
CA GLU A 176 -3.91 11.24 -14.23
C GLU A 176 -2.82 11.03 -13.15
N THR A 177 -2.56 9.78 -12.76
CA THR A 177 -1.44 9.41 -11.88
C THR A 177 -0.11 9.72 -12.56
N TRP A 178 0.12 9.14 -13.75
CA TRP A 178 1.40 9.31 -14.45
C TRP A 178 1.62 10.74 -14.94
N LYS A 179 0.57 11.41 -15.43
CA LYS A 179 0.64 12.84 -15.78
C LYS A 179 1.13 13.73 -14.64
N ARG A 180 0.88 13.36 -13.37
CA ARG A 180 1.39 14.12 -12.21
C ARG A 180 2.75 13.64 -11.75
N VAL A 181 2.91 12.34 -11.58
CA VAL A 181 4.17 11.74 -11.12
C VAL A 181 5.31 12.13 -12.07
N ASP A 182 5.10 12.05 -13.38
CA ASP A 182 6.13 12.35 -14.38
C ASP A 182 6.64 13.80 -14.33
N ARG A 183 5.89 14.73 -13.69
CA ARG A 183 6.30 16.14 -13.55
C ARG A 183 7.44 16.34 -12.56
N PHE A 184 7.57 15.46 -11.56
CA PHE A 184 8.57 15.59 -10.49
C PHE A 184 9.38 14.31 -10.26
N LEU A 185 8.96 13.16 -10.79
CA LEU A 185 9.64 11.88 -10.76
C LEU A 185 9.51 11.15 -12.11
N PRO A 186 10.09 11.67 -13.21
CA PRO A 186 9.95 11.10 -14.55
C PRO A 186 10.47 9.67 -14.68
N GLU A 187 11.52 9.32 -13.94
CA GLU A 187 12.13 7.98 -13.98
C GLU A 187 11.35 6.94 -13.17
N LEU A 188 10.41 7.35 -12.30
CA LEU A 188 9.73 6.41 -11.41
C LEU A 188 8.96 5.35 -12.19
N ARG A 189 8.33 5.72 -13.31
CA ARG A 189 7.57 4.78 -14.13
C ARG A 189 8.45 3.71 -14.77
N SER A 190 9.64 4.07 -15.24
CA SER A 190 10.60 3.11 -15.80
C SER A 190 11.17 2.20 -14.72
N ASP A 191 11.54 2.75 -13.57
CA ASP A 191 12.05 1.99 -12.41
C ASP A 191 11.05 0.90 -12.01
N LEU A 192 9.79 1.29 -11.97
CA LEU A 192 8.65 0.45 -11.65
C LEU A 192 8.35 -0.63 -12.69
N ALA A 193 8.54 -0.34 -13.99
CA ALA A 193 8.39 -1.33 -15.06
C ALA A 193 9.46 -2.42 -14.96
N SER A 194 10.70 -2.07 -14.58
CA SER A 194 11.77 -3.03 -14.29
C SER A 194 11.45 -3.93 -13.10
N GLU A 195 10.58 -3.50 -12.19
CA GLU A 195 10.11 -4.27 -11.03
C GLU A 195 8.80 -5.04 -11.27
N GLY A 196 8.32 -5.08 -12.52
CA GLY A 196 7.18 -5.92 -12.93
C GLY A 196 5.81 -5.23 -12.96
N LEU A 197 5.76 -3.89 -12.91
CA LEU A 197 4.51 -3.17 -13.19
C LEU A 197 4.14 -3.30 -14.67
N GLY A 198 3.05 -4.03 -14.93
CA GLY A 198 2.52 -4.29 -16.27
C GLY A 198 2.79 -5.69 -16.82
N THR A 199 3.54 -6.53 -16.10
CA THR A 199 3.84 -7.93 -16.48
C THR A 199 3.26 -8.92 -15.47
N ARG A 200 1.93 -9.00 -15.40
CA ARG A 200 1.27 -10.24 -14.96
C ARG A 200 0.50 -10.83 -16.12
N SER A 201 1.23 -11.53 -17.00
CA SER A 201 0.64 -12.58 -17.82
C SER A 201 0.52 -13.81 -16.92
N GLY A 202 -0.67 -14.38 -16.81
CA GLY A 202 -0.93 -15.52 -15.94
C GLY A 202 -0.14 -16.76 -16.33
N THR A 203 0.47 -17.41 -15.34
CA THR A 203 0.77 -18.84 -15.30
C THR A 203 1.04 -19.24 -13.86
N ASP A 204 -0.01 -19.57 -13.09
CA ASP A 204 0.11 -20.68 -12.15
C ASP A 204 0.03 -21.95 -13.01
N GLN A 205 1.18 -22.37 -13.56
CA GLN A 205 1.36 -23.73 -14.04
C GLN A 205 2.24 -24.48 -13.05
N VAL A 206 1.59 -25.46 -12.43
CA VAL A 206 2.14 -26.56 -11.65
C VAL A 206 3.44 -27.07 -12.30
N GLN A 207 4.56 -26.95 -11.59
CA GLN A 207 5.79 -27.66 -11.90
C GLN A 207 5.54 -29.17 -11.70
N GLY A 208 5.38 -29.88 -12.83
CA GLY A 208 5.73 -31.28 -12.93
C GLY A 208 7.19 -31.36 -13.35
N GLU A 209 8.06 -31.78 -12.44
CA GLU A 209 9.45 -32.11 -12.73
C GLU A 209 9.50 -33.34 -13.65
N GLY A 210 10.08 -33.17 -14.84
CA GLY A 210 10.54 -34.25 -15.70
C GLY A 210 12.05 -34.09 -15.88
N GLU A 211 12.82 -34.93 -15.20
CA GLU A 211 14.25 -35.13 -15.49
C GLU A 211 14.39 -36.13 -16.64
N ASN A 212 15.08 -35.69 -17.69
CA ASN A 212 15.62 -36.52 -18.76
C ASN A 212 17.08 -36.85 -18.44
N GLY A 213 17.49 -38.09 -18.69
CA GLY A 213 18.90 -38.52 -18.74
C GLY A 213 19.02 -39.84 -19.51
N GLU A 214 19.78 -39.80 -20.59
CA GLU A 214 19.76 -40.71 -21.75
C GLU A 214 20.53 -42.04 -21.59
N ASN A 215 20.10 -43.00 -22.44
CA ASN A 215 20.86 -44.03 -23.18
C ASN A 215 21.87 -44.96 -22.48
N GLU A 216 21.64 -46.27 -22.66
CA GLU A 216 22.68 -47.18 -23.21
C GLU A 216 22.05 -48.48 -23.78
N GLN A 217 22.40 -48.82 -25.01
CA GLN A 217 22.13 -50.11 -25.67
C GLN A 217 23.15 -51.17 -25.24
N LYS A 218 22.71 -52.39 -24.89
CA LYS A 218 23.36 -53.62 -25.39
C LYS A 218 22.51 -54.88 -25.18
N GLU A 219 22.46 -55.68 -26.24
CA GLU A 219 21.90 -57.02 -26.35
C GLU A 219 22.47 -58.02 -25.32
N THR A 220 21.65 -58.97 -24.88
CA THR A 220 22.04 -60.39 -24.82
C THR A 220 20.83 -61.32 -24.74
N ALA A 221 21.00 -62.48 -25.36
CA ALA A 221 20.01 -63.47 -25.75
C ALA A 221 19.57 -64.45 -24.65
N GLY A 222 18.50 -65.21 -24.93
CA GLY A 222 18.12 -66.46 -24.27
C GLY A 222 16.62 -66.53 -23.97
N GLN A 223 15.74 -67.11 -24.81
CA GLN A 223 15.33 -68.54 -24.80
C GLN A 223 15.00 -69.03 -23.37
N THR A 224 13.77 -69.43 -23.02
CA THR A 224 12.92 -70.52 -23.52
C THR A 224 11.49 -70.37 -22.94
N GLY A 225 10.40 -70.73 -23.65
CA GLY A 225 9.57 -71.94 -23.40
C GLY A 225 8.71 -71.85 -22.11
N GLU A 226 7.46 -72.25 -21.98
CA GLU A 226 6.51 -73.05 -22.74
C GLU A 226 5.20 -73.06 -21.90
N VAL A 227 4.06 -72.81 -22.54
CA VAL A 227 2.72 -73.43 -22.41
C VAL A 227 2.36 -74.18 -21.11
N ALA A 228 1.23 -73.84 -20.46
CA ALA A 228 0.16 -74.80 -20.06
C ALA A 228 -1.03 -74.14 -19.31
N ASP A 229 -2.22 -74.59 -19.70
CA ASP A 229 -3.47 -74.89 -18.96
C ASP A 229 -4.00 -73.92 -17.87
N VAL A 230 -5.21 -73.39 -17.95
CA VAL A 230 -6.57 -74.03 -17.97
C VAL A 230 -7.01 -74.54 -16.59
N VAL A 231 -8.12 -73.95 -16.13
CA VAL A 231 -9.15 -74.45 -15.19
C VAL A 231 -8.88 -74.33 -13.68
N GLY A 232 -9.74 -73.54 -13.04
CA GLY A 232 -10.75 -74.12 -12.16
C GLY A 232 -10.75 -73.70 -10.68
N GLY A 233 -11.77 -72.91 -10.32
CA GLY A 233 -12.67 -73.24 -9.20
C GLY A 233 -12.30 -72.85 -7.76
N GLY A 234 -13.32 -72.38 -7.02
CA GLY A 234 -13.34 -72.23 -5.55
C GLY A 234 -13.07 -70.80 -5.10
N GLU A 235 -14.05 -69.92 -4.92
CA GLU A 235 -15.18 -69.91 -3.96
C GLU A 235 -14.76 -69.68 -2.50
N SER A 236 -15.39 -68.66 -1.89
CA SER A 236 -15.54 -68.38 -0.43
C SER A 236 -14.24 -67.98 0.32
N ASP A 237 -14.23 -67.05 1.26
CA ASP A 237 -15.27 -66.54 2.15
C ASP A 237 -14.75 -65.27 2.88
N GLN A 238 -15.69 -64.39 3.29
CA GLN A 238 -15.75 -63.64 4.58
C GLN A 238 -14.55 -62.79 5.05
N ARG A 239 -14.65 -61.60 5.66
CA ARG A 239 -15.65 -60.83 6.44
C ARG A 239 -15.11 -59.37 6.43
N LYS A 240 -15.93 -58.35 6.19
CA LYS A 240 -16.49 -57.45 7.23
C LYS A 240 -15.61 -57.23 8.46
#